data_AF-A0A818BRP2-F1
#
_entry.id   AF-A0A818BRP2-F1
#
_cell.length_a   1.000
_cell.length_b   1.000
_cell.length_c   1.000
_cell.angle_alpha   90.00
_cell.angle_beta   90.00
_cell.angle_gamma   90.00
#
_symmetry.space_group_name_H-M   'P 1'
#
loop_
_entity.id
_entity.type
_entity.pdbx_description
1 polymer ?
#
loop_
_entity_poly.entity_id
_entity_poly.type
_entity_poly.pdbx_seq_one_letter_code
_entity_poly.pdbx_strand_id
1 'polypeptide(L)'
;MDHQRSKTVLILDHSSFFARPSGVTFNVNVQNTDQQQQQQQQQQDQINNENTIGMKSLWTCVVECVLEYCRILFDIFEDDALITLIVTGIDQRDQSSCWNRYKNLSQCMDFFSGIQPPNERSTVNDDDLLKHSLNEGITALCTRSKKQNIPTDLDYTNSGHIILFSTFNRLFI
;
A
#
# COMPACT_ATOMS: atom_id res chain seq x y z
N MET A 1 -29.35 0.96 -13.54
CA MET A 1 -28.47 -0.21 -13.39
C MET A 1 -27.50 0.12 -12.27
N ASP A 2 -27.91 -0.20 -11.03
CA ASP A 2 -27.06 0.01 -9.87
C ASP A 2 -25.83 -0.87 -10.01
N HIS A 3 -24.69 -0.25 -10.30
CA HIS A 3 -23.42 -0.94 -10.27
C HIS A 3 -23.13 -1.22 -8.80
N GLN A 4 -23.64 -2.34 -8.30
CA GLN A 4 -23.33 -2.87 -6.98
C GLN A 4 -21.82 -3.04 -6.89
N ARG A 5 -21.15 -2.04 -6.32
CA ARG A 5 -19.68 -2.03 -6.30
C ARG A 5 -19.19 -3.11 -5.36
N SER A 6 -18.34 -3.95 -5.94
CA SER A 6 -17.70 -5.08 -5.31
C SER A 6 -16.67 -4.61 -4.28
N LYS A 7 -16.62 -5.30 -3.16
CA LYS A 7 -15.62 -5.14 -2.12
C LYS A 7 -14.19 -5.31 -2.65
N THR A 8 -13.22 -4.54 -2.17
CA THR A 8 -11.81 -4.69 -2.58
C THR A 8 -10.92 -4.97 -1.38
N VAL A 9 -10.20 -6.09 -1.40
CA VAL A 9 -9.13 -6.39 -0.44
C VAL A 9 -7.79 -6.17 -1.11
N LEU A 10 -6.94 -5.33 -0.51
CA LEU A 10 -5.56 -5.11 -0.90
C LEU A 10 -4.67 -5.87 0.07
N ILE A 11 -3.92 -6.85 -0.43
CA ILE A 11 -2.99 -7.65 0.37
C ILE A 11 -1.57 -7.27 -0.06
N LEU A 12 -0.75 -6.85 0.90
CA LEU A 12 0.62 -6.44 0.69
C LEU A 12 1.56 -7.40 1.41
N ASP A 13 2.47 -7.98 0.65
CA ASP A 13 3.56 -8.80 1.16
C ASP A 13 4.58 -7.92 1.92
N HIS A 14 4.91 -8.33 3.14
CA HIS A 14 5.86 -7.67 4.04
C HIS A 14 7.10 -8.53 4.29
N SER A 15 7.36 -9.50 3.43
CA SER A 15 8.55 -10.33 3.47
C SER A 15 9.84 -9.52 3.38
N SER A 16 10.93 -10.14 3.83
CA SER A 16 12.29 -9.58 3.70
C SER A 16 12.64 -9.19 2.26
N PHE A 17 12.01 -9.83 1.26
CA PHE A 17 12.20 -9.51 -0.15
C PHE A 17 11.81 -8.06 -0.47
N PHE A 18 10.74 -7.54 0.14
CA PHE A 18 10.23 -6.19 -0.15
C PHE A 18 11.08 -5.06 0.44
N ALA A 19 12.07 -5.38 1.28
CA ALA A 19 13.07 -4.42 1.72
C ALA A 19 14.08 -4.08 0.60
N ARG A 20 14.20 -4.92 -0.43
CA ARG A 20 15.15 -4.71 -1.53
C ARG A 20 14.90 -3.41 -2.27
N PRO A 21 15.95 -2.77 -2.82
CA PRO A 21 15.80 -1.59 -3.66
C PRO A 21 15.01 -1.94 -4.93
N SER A 22 14.14 -1.04 -5.35
CA SER A 22 13.29 -1.16 -6.54
C SER A 22 14.05 -1.22 -7.87
N GLY A 23 15.34 -0.90 -7.88
CA GLY A 23 16.12 -0.73 -9.11
C GLY A 23 15.95 0.64 -9.77
N VAL A 24 15.05 1.50 -9.25
CA VAL A 24 14.78 2.83 -9.80
C VAL A 24 15.40 3.91 -8.91
N THR A 25 16.27 4.71 -9.51
CA THR A 25 16.97 5.82 -8.87
C THR A 25 16.21 7.13 -9.01
N PHE A 26 16.27 8.00 -7.99
CA PHE A 26 15.75 9.36 -8.05
C PHE A 26 16.71 10.35 -7.38
N ASN A 27 16.73 11.59 -7.86
CA ASN A 27 17.58 12.64 -7.30
C ASN A 27 16.90 13.22 -6.06
N VAL A 28 17.61 13.23 -4.93
CA VAL A 28 17.10 13.79 -3.66
C VAL A 28 17.42 15.29 -3.56
N ASN A 29 18.44 15.77 -4.27
CA ASN A 29 18.79 17.20 -4.31
C ASN A 29 17.96 17.94 -5.35
N VAL A 30 16.88 18.57 -4.90
CA VAL A 30 16.23 19.66 -5.64
C VAL A 30 16.98 20.94 -5.27
N GLN A 31 17.86 21.40 -6.15
CA GLN A 31 18.42 22.74 -6.02
C GLN A 31 17.26 23.74 -6.16
N ASN A 32 17.01 24.57 -5.15
CA ASN A 32 16.09 25.70 -5.26
C ASN A 32 16.60 26.63 -6.37
N THR A 33 15.98 26.57 -7.54
CA THR A 33 16.37 27.35 -8.73
C THR A 33 16.17 28.86 -8.55
N ASP A 34 15.56 29.31 -7.46
CA ASP A 34 15.25 30.74 -7.23
C ASP A 34 16.28 31.49 -6.38
N GLN A 35 17.38 30.87 -5.91
CA GLN A 35 18.38 31.56 -5.08
C GLN A 35 19.80 31.66 -5.66
N GLN A 36 20.07 31.17 -6.87
CA GLN A 36 21.43 31.16 -7.43
C GLN A 36 21.80 32.39 -8.30
N GLN A 37 21.00 33.46 -8.34
CA GLN A 37 21.40 34.70 -9.03
C GLN A 37 22.02 35.80 -8.13
N GLN A 38 22.18 35.59 -6.82
CA GLN A 38 22.86 36.57 -5.97
C GLN A 38 23.79 35.91 -4.94
N GLN A 39 24.95 35.45 -5.41
CA GLN A 39 26.20 35.43 -4.63
C GLN A 39 27.36 35.02 -5.54
N GLN A 40 27.89 35.99 -6.28
CA GLN A 40 29.30 35.98 -6.62
C GLN A 40 30.08 36.61 -5.46
N GLN A 41 31.23 36.01 -5.15
CA GLN A 41 32.29 36.46 -4.23
C GLN A 41 32.18 35.96 -2.77
N GLN A 42 32.73 34.77 -2.48
CA GLN A 42 34.10 34.60 -1.93
C GLN A 42 34.37 33.14 -1.48
N GLN A 43 35.45 32.57 -2.03
CA GLN A 43 36.40 31.58 -1.49
C GLN A 43 35.94 30.22 -0.89
N GLN A 44 36.26 29.17 -1.67
CA GLN A 44 36.95 27.91 -1.29
C GLN A 44 36.64 27.28 0.07
N ASP A 45 35.73 26.29 0.04
CA ASP A 45 36.03 24.92 0.47
C ASP A 45 35.23 23.94 -0.43
N GLN A 46 35.96 23.19 -1.26
CA GLN A 46 35.41 22.15 -2.13
C GLN A 46 35.25 20.86 -1.31
N ILE A 47 34.03 20.57 -0.84
CA ILE A 47 33.65 19.20 -0.44
C ILE A 47 32.25 18.91 -1.00
N ASN A 48 32.24 18.24 -2.15
CA ASN A 48 31.21 17.32 -2.65
C ASN A 48 29.74 17.70 -2.46
N ASN A 49 29.23 18.59 -3.32
CA ASN A 49 27.81 18.57 -3.68
C ASN A 49 27.54 17.38 -4.63
N GLU A 50 27.71 16.16 -4.13
CA GLU A 50 27.24 14.98 -4.84
C GLU A 50 25.72 15.00 -4.84
N ASN A 51 25.12 14.91 -6.02
CA ASN A 51 23.68 14.64 -6.14
C ASN A 51 23.41 13.31 -5.42
N THR A 52 22.82 13.37 -4.23
CA THR A 52 22.41 12.15 -3.53
C THR A 52 21.32 11.48 -4.36
N ILE A 53 21.69 10.38 -5.01
CA ILE A 53 20.77 9.52 -5.73
C ILE A 53 20.19 8.53 -4.70
N GLY A 54 18.89 8.64 -4.46
CA GLY A 54 18.14 7.72 -3.61
C GLY A 54 17.52 6.59 -4.44
N MET A 55 17.22 5.47 -3.79
CA MET A 55 16.41 4.39 -4.34
C MET A 55 15.36 3.99 -3.31
N LYS A 56 14.11 3.83 -3.74
CA LYS A 56 13.04 3.34 -2.86
C LYS A 56 13.12 1.83 -2.75
N SER A 57 12.75 1.28 -1.60
CA SER A 57 12.52 -0.16 -1.49
C SER A 57 11.25 -0.56 -2.27
N LEU A 58 11.12 -1.83 -2.61
CA LEU A 58 9.90 -2.38 -3.21
C LEU A 58 8.68 -2.15 -2.31
N TRP A 59 8.84 -2.26 -0.98
CA TRP A 59 7.81 -1.93 0.00
C TRP A 59 7.31 -0.51 -0.16
N THR A 60 8.23 0.47 -0.19
CA THR A 60 7.85 1.88 -0.38
C THR A 60 7.12 2.08 -1.71
N CYS A 61 7.58 1.45 -2.80
CA CYS A 61 6.90 1.54 -4.09
C CYS A 61 5.48 0.96 -4.05
N VAL A 62 5.27 -0.17 -3.39
CA VAL A 62 3.94 -0.78 -3.24
C VAL A 62 3.03 0.10 -2.40
N VAL A 63 3.51 0.59 -1.26
CA VAL A 63 2.72 1.47 -0.38
C VAL A 63 2.30 2.74 -1.12
N GLU A 64 3.21 3.37 -1.87
CA GLU A 64 2.88 4.54 -2.70
C GLU A 64 1.83 4.22 -3.76
N CYS A 65 1.96 3.08 -4.44
CA CYS A 65 0.99 2.63 -5.43
C CYS A 65 -0.40 2.39 -4.82
N VAL A 66 -0.46 1.76 -3.65
CA VAL A 66 -1.71 1.51 -2.92
C VAL A 66 -2.35 2.80 -2.43
N LEU A 67 -1.57 3.74 -1.91
CA LEU A 67 -2.06 5.04 -1.48
C LEU A 67 -2.65 5.83 -2.65
N GLU A 68 -1.99 5.81 -3.80
CA GLU A 68 -2.50 6.48 -5.00
C GLU A 68 -3.78 5.81 -5.52
N TYR A 69 -3.86 4.47 -5.50
CA TYR A 69 -5.09 3.74 -5.81
C TYR A 69 -6.24 4.15 -4.87
N CYS A 70 -5.97 4.22 -3.56
CA CYS A 70 -6.95 4.67 -2.57
C CYS A 70 -7.37 6.12 -2.78
N ARG A 71 -6.43 7.03 -3.09
CA ARG A 71 -6.74 8.44 -3.39
C ARG A 71 -7.73 8.55 -4.54
N ILE A 72 -7.44 7.88 -5.66
CA ILE A 72 -8.31 7.88 -6.84
C ILE A 72 -9.69 7.29 -6.48
N LEU A 73 -9.73 6.20 -5.71
CA LEU A 73 -11.01 5.62 -5.28
C LEU A 73 -11.82 6.57 -4.39
N PHE A 74 -11.18 7.22 -3.41
CA PHE A 74 -11.87 8.15 -2.50
C PHE A 74 -12.32 9.42 -3.23
N ASP A 75 -11.55 9.91 -4.20
CA ASP A 75 -11.92 11.10 -4.99
C ASP A 75 -13.15 10.83 -5.90
N ILE A 76 -13.32 9.60 -6.40
CA ILE A 76 -14.43 9.26 -7.29
C ILE A 76 -15.64 8.73 -6.52
N PHE A 77 -15.42 8.02 -5.41
CA PHE A 77 -16.49 7.27 -4.72
C PHE A 77 -16.75 7.73 -3.29
N GLU A 78 -16.01 8.70 -2.75
CA GLU A 78 -16.22 9.28 -1.42
C GLU A 78 -16.50 8.20 -0.35
N ASP A 79 -17.75 8.12 0.15
CA ASP A 79 -18.19 7.19 1.20
C ASP A 79 -18.55 5.78 0.70
N ASP A 80 -18.48 5.53 -0.62
CA ASP A 80 -18.90 4.28 -1.25
C ASP A 80 -17.75 3.29 -1.47
N ALA A 81 -16.52 3.68 -1.20
CA ALA A 81 -15.33 2.84 -1.35
C ALA A 81 -15.24 1.80 -0.22
N LEU A 82 -15.48 0.52 -0.54
CA LEU A 82 -15.33 -0.60 0.39
C LEU A 82 -13.95 -1.24 0.23
N ILE A 83 -12.98 -0.74 1.00
CA ILE A 83 -11.58 -1.17 0.93
C ILE A 83 -11.13 -1.76 2.27
N THR A 84 -10.41 -2.89 2.20
CA THR A 84 -9.70 -3.48 3.33
C THR A 84 -8.22 -3.62 2.96
N LEU A 85 -7.34 -3.16 3.84
CA LEU A 85 -5.89 -3.33 3.72
C LEU A 85 -5.46 -4.50 4.61
N ILE A 86 -4.61 -5.37 4.09
CA ILE A 86 -3.99 -6.48 4.81
C ILE A 86 -2.50 -6.44 4.48
N VAL A 87 -1.66 -6.58 5.51
CA VAL A 87 -0.20 -6.60 5.40
C VAL A 87 0.28 -7.89 6.02
N THR A 88 1.04 -8.67 5.26
CA THR A 88 1.50 -10.00 5.67
C THR A 88 2.33 -9.96 6.94
N GLY A 89 2.12 -10.89 7.86
CA GLY A 89 2.84 -10.96 9.14
C GLY A 89 2.43 -9.91 10.19
N ILE A 90 1.53 -8.98 9.86
CA ILE A 90 0.98 -8.00 10.80
C ILE A 90 -0.42 -8.48 11.23
N ASP A 91 -0.61 -8.73 12.53
CA ASP A 91 -1.91 -9.15 13.06
C ASP A 91 -2.94 -8.02 12.95
N GLN A 92 -3.98 -8.27 12.15
CA GLN A 92 -5.02 -7.30 11.82
C GLN A 92 -6.42 -7.86 12.06
N ARG A 93 -6.56 -8.81 13.00
CA ARG A 93 -7.83 -9.50 13.31
C ARG A 93 -9.03 -8.56 13.56
N ASP A 94 -8.79 -7.35 14.06
CA ASP A 94 -9.85 -6.34 14.28
C ASP A 94 -10.17 -5.48 13.04
N GLN A 95 -9.38 -5.59 11.97
CA GLN A 95 -9.44 -4.71 10.79
C GLN A 95 -10.13 -5.36 9.59
N SER A 96 -9.95 -6.67 9.39
CA SER A 96 -10.44 -7.40 8.21
C SER A 96 -11.97 -7.55 8.15
N SER A 97 -12.69 -7.29 9.24
CA SER A 97 -14.16 -7.35 9.29
C SER A 97 -14.86 -6.00 9.04
N CYS A 98 -14.12 -4.89 8.88
CA CYS A 98 -14.69 -3.55 8.83
C CYS A 98 -14.52 -2.87 7.47
N TRP A 99 -15.53 -3.02 6.60
CA TRP A 99 -15.55 -2.51 5.22
C TRP A 99 -15.58 -0.99 5.03
N ASN A 100 -15.49 -0.19 6.11
CA ASN A 100 -15.56 1.28 6.07
C ASN A 100 -14.52 1.94 7.01
N ARG A 101 -13.41 1.24 7.29
CA ARG A 101 -12.38 1.76 8.20
C ARG A 101 -11.63 2.94 7.59
N TYR A 102 -11.28 2.81 6.30
CA TYR A 102 -10.54 3.82 5.56
C TYR A 102 -11.52 4.57 4.68
N LYS A 103 -11.79 5.82 5.05
CA LYS A 103 -12.67 6.75 4.32
C LYS A 103 -11.89 7.82 3.56
N ASN A 104 -10.62 7.99 3.90
CA ASN A 104 -9.76 9.01 3.31
C ASN A 104 -8.31 8.56 3.36
N LEU A 105 -7.48 9.27 2.60
CA LEU A 105 -6.07 8.96 2.47
C LEU A 105 -5.30 9.10 3.80
N SER A 106 -5.70 10.03 4.68
CA SER A 106 -5.05 10.23 5.98
C SER A 106 -5.09 8.96 6.83
N GLN A 107 -6.23 8.28 6.88
CA GLN A 107 -6.38 7.03 7.64
C GLN A 107 -5.53 5.89 7.05
N CYS A 108 -5.37 5.84 5.73
CA CYS A 108 -4.47 4.88 5.08
C CYS A 108 -3.01 5.19 5.44
N MET A 109 -2.62 6.47 5.41
CA MET A 109 -1.28 6.93 5.80
C MET A 109 -0.98 6.61 7.26
N ASP A 110 -1.92 6.89 8.16
CA ASP A 110 -1.78 6.58 9.59
C ASP A 110 -1.55 5.08 9.81
N PHE A 111 -2.29 4.24 9.08
CA PHE A 111 -2.12 2.79 9.12
C PHE A 111 -0.71 2.35 8.67
N PHE A 112 -0.23 2.86 7.52
CA PHE A 112 1.10 2.51 7.04
C PHE A 112 2.21 3.11 7.89
N SER A 113 2.00 4.25 8.54
CA SER A 113 2.99 4.86 9.45
C SER A 113 3.27 4.00 10.69
N GLY A 114 2.29 3.20 11.11
CA GLY A 114 2.43 2.24 12.21
C GLY A 114 3.22 0.99 11.84
N ILE A 115 3.48 0.76 10.54
CA ILE A 115 4.16 -0.43 10.03
C ILE A 115 5.61 -0.06 9.72
N GLN A 116 6.55 -0.74 10.39
CA GLN A 116 7.97 -0.60 10.09
C GLN A 116 8.28 -1.14 8.70
N PRO A 117 9.28 -0.60 7.98
CA PRO A 117 9.76 -1.22 6.75
C PRO A 117 10.12 -2.70 6.96
N PRO A 118 9.94 -3.56 5.95
CA PRO A 118 10.31 -4.96 6.07
C PRO A 118 11.77 -5.13 6.51
N ASN A 119 12.00 -6.13 7.36
CA ASN A 119 13.35 -6.42 7.83
C ASN A 119 14.08 -7.34 6.84
N GLU A 120 15.14 -6.83 6.22
CA GLU A 120 16.00 -7.58 5.29
C GLU A 120 16.55 -8.89 5.87
N ARG A 121 16.69 -8.96 7.21
CA ARG A 121 17.28 -10.10 7.92
C ARG A 121 16.24 -11.05 8.50
N SER A 122 14.95 -10.85 8.20
CA SER A 122 13.90 -11.75 8.65
C SER A 122 14.12 -13.14 8.04
N THR A 123 14.09 -14.18 8.88
CA THR A 123 14.14 -15.59 8.46
C THR A 123 12.79 -16.28 8.62
N VAL A 124 11.72 -15.50 8.79
CA VAL A 124 10.37 -16.05 8.96
C VAL A 124 9.93 -16.69 7.64
N ASN A 125 9.14 -17.77 7.72
CA ASN A 125 8.57 -18.41 6.55
C ASN A 125 7.49 -17.51 5.93
N ASP A 126 7.88 -16.72 4.93
CA ASP A 126 7.04 -15.73 4.27
C ASP A 126 5.84 -16.38 3.53
N ASP A 127 5.97 -17.62 3.03
CA ASP A 127 4.92 -18.31 2.28
C ASP A 127 3.70 -18.64 3.16
N ASP A 128 3.93 -19.08 4.40
CA ASP A 128 2.83 -19.44 5.31
C ASP A 128 2.11 -18.19 5.83
N LEU A 129 2.86 -17.11 6.05
CA LEU A 129 2.27 -15.81 6.39
C LEU A 129 1.42 -15.28 5.23
N LEU A 130 1.90 -15.39 4.00
CA LEU A 130 1.16 -14.94 2.81
C LEU A 130 -0.14 -15.72 2.63
N LYS A 131 -0.11 -17.06 2.80
CA LYS A 131 -1.32 -17.90 2.78
C LYS A 131 -2.30 -17.48 3.88
N HIS A 132 -1.80 -17.16 5.07
CA HIS A 132 -2.63 -16.67 6.16
C HIS A 132 -3.34 -15.36 5.80
N SER A 133 -2.60 -14.38 5.26
CA SER A 133 -3.17 -13.11 4.80
C SER A 133 -4.18 -13.29 3.66
N LEU A 134 -3.96 -14.25 2.77
CA LEU A 134 -4.92 -14.57 1.70
C LEU A 134 -6.22 -15.13 2.28
N ASN A 135 -6.12 -16.05 3.25
CA ASN A 135 -7.29 -16.59 3.95
C ASN A 135 -8.04 -15.49 4.73
N GLU A 136 -7.31 -14.55 5.33
CA GLU A 136 -7.91 -13.38 5.98
C GLU A 136 -8.65 -12.50 4.96
N GLY A 137 -8.07 -12.25 3.79
CA GLY A 137 -8.72 -11.49 2.72
C GLY A 137 -9.98 -12.17 2.16
N ILE A 138 -9.95 -13.49 2.00
CA ILE A 138 -11.13 -14.28 1.61
C ILE A 138 -12.20 -14.19 2.71
N THR A 139 -11.79 -14.31 3.98
CA THR A 139 -12.71 -14.20 5.12
C THR A 139 -13.34 -12.81 5.18
N ALA A 140 -12.55 -11.75 4.96
CA ALA A 140 -13.05 -10.38 4.85
C ALA A 140 -14.14 -10.30 3.77
N LEU A 141 -13.90 -10.84 2.57
CA LEU A 141 -14.89 -10.84 1.49
C LEU A 141 -16.18 -11.59 1.83
N CYS A 142 -16.12 -12.60 2.70
CA CYS A 142 -17.30 -13.28 3.22
C CYS A 142 -18.09 -12.43 4.24
N THR A 143 -17.46 -11.45 4.90
CA THR A 143 -18.16 -10.55 5.83
C THR A 143 -19.05 -9.54 5.09
N ARG A 144 -20.22 -9.23 5.67
CA ARG A 144 -21.16 -8.27 5.06
C ARG A 144 -20.72 -6.84 5.33
N SER A 145 -20.77 -5.98 4.30
CA SER A 145 -20.68 -4.54 4.49
C SER A 145 -22.01 -3.96 4.99
N LYS A 146 -21.98 -2.75 5.54
CA LYS A 146 -23.20 -2.08 6.04
C LYS A 146 -24.28 -1.94 4.96
N LYS A 147 -23.88 -1.78 3.69
CA LYS A 147 -24.80 -1.69 2.55
C LYS A 147 -25.49 -3.02 2.23
N GLN A 148 -24.84 -4.14 2.56
CA GLN A 148 -25.36 -5.51 2.35
C GLN A 148 -26.28 -5.95 3.48
N ASN A 149 -26.30 -5.25 4.62
CA ASN A 149 -27.14 -5.57 5.76
C ASN A 149 -28.57 -5.02 5.64
N ILE A 150 -28.88 -4.27 4.59
CA ILE A 150 -30.24 -3.79 4.33
C ILE A 150 -31.02 -4.97 3.71
N PRO A 151 -32.08 -5.47 4.37
CA PRO A 151 -32.91 -6.52 3.80
C PRO A 151 -33.69 -5.89 2.64
N THR A 152 -33.17 -6.07 1.44
CA THR A 152 -33.89 -5.78 0.20
C THR A 152 -34.27 -7.11 -0.41
N ASP A 153 -35.50 -7.20 -0.91
CA ASP A 153 -36.14 -8.37 -1.55
C ASP A 153 -35.47 -8.79 -2.89
N LEU A 154 -34.20 -8.41 -3.08
CA LEU A 154 -33.42 -8.56 -4.29
C LEU A 154 -32.29 -9.56 -4.06
N ASP A 155 -32.03 -10.39 -5.08
CA ASP A 155 -30.90 -11.32 -5.16
C ASP A 155 -29.55 -10.57 -5.02
N TYR A 156 -29.13 -10.35 -3.78
CA TYR A 156 -27.88 -9.65 -3.50
C TYR A 156 -26.70 -10.60 -3.77
N THR A 157 -25.90 -10.27 -4.79
CA THR A 157 -24.66 -11.01 -5.08
C THR A 157 -23.49 -10.47 -4.26
N ASN A 158 -22.92 -11.30 -3.39
CA ASN A 158 -21.74 -10.94 -2.62
C ASN A 158 -20.46 -11.11 -3.46
N SER A 159 -20.05 -10.07 -4.17
CA SER A 159 -18.85 -10.06 -5.01
C SER A 159 -17.77 -9.12 -4.48
N GLY A 160 -16.52 -9.43 -4.83
CA GLY A 160 -15.34 -8.68 -4.43
C GLY A 160 -14.11 -9.07 -5.24
N HIS A 161 -13.08 -8.25 -5.13
CA HIS A 161 -11.79 -8.46 -5.76
C HIS A 161 -10.69 -8.49 -4.68
N ILE A 162 -9.69 -9.33 -4.90
CA ILE A 162 -8.44 -9.32 -4.13
C ILE A 162 -7.35 -8.83 -5.07
N ILE A 163 -6.64 -7.79 -4.64
CA ILE A 163 -5.43 -7.28 -5.31
C ILE A 163 -4.26 -7.64 -4.40
N LEU A 164 -3.37 -8.48 -4.90
CA LEU A 164 -2.23 -8.99 -4.15
C LEU A 164 -0.93 -8.41 -4.72
N PHE A 165 -0.14 -7.77 -3.86
CA PHE A 165 1.22 -7.35 -4.13
C PHE A 165 2.18 -8.32 -3.44
N SER A 166 2.80 -9.20 -4.22
CA SER A 166 3.78 -10.17 -3.73
C SER A 166 4.74 -10.55 -4.85
N THR A 167 5.79 -11.28 -4.51
CA THR A 167 6.76 -11.82 -5.46
C THR A 167 6.59 -13.31 -5.59
N PHE A 168 6.39 -13.77 -6.82
CA PHE A 168 6.30 -15.20 -7.10
C PHE A 168 7.64 -15.67 -7.66
N ASN A 169 8.26 -16.63 -6.98
CA ASN A 169 9.40 -17.34 -7.56
C ASN A 169 8.92 -18.08 -8.81
N ARG A 170 9.43 -17.70 -9.98
CA ARG A 170 9.27 -18.54 -11.17
C ARG A 170 10.06 -19.81 -10.92
N LEU A 171 9.37 -20.91 -10.66
CA LEU A 171 9.92 -22.24 -10.89
C LEU A 171 10.21 -22.31 -12.40
N PHE A 172 11.49 -22.24 -12.76
CA PHE A 172 11.93 -22.64 -14.10
C PHE A 172 11.67 -24.14 -14.19
N ILE A 173 10.65 -24.52 -14.98
CA ILE A 173 10.42 -25.89 -15.46
C ILE A 173 11.29 -26.10 -16.69
#